data_AF-A0A2P8K6Y6-F1
#
_entry.id   AF-A0A2P8K6Y6-F1
#
_cell.length_a   1.000
_cell.length_b   1.000
_cell.length_c   1.000
_cell.angle_alpha   90.00
_cell.angle_beta   90.00
_cell.angle_gamma   90.00
#
_symmetry.space_group_name_H-M   'P 1'
#
loop_
_entity.id
_entity.type
_entity.pdbx_description
1 polymer ?
#
loop_
_entity_poly.entity_id
_entity_poly.type
_entity_poly.pdbx_seq_one_letter_code
_entity_poly.pdbx_strand_id
1 'polypeptide(L)'
;VQAQKEGLRNVLIVHGKGRDDQSHANIIRSYLARWLEELPEVQAFCAALPHHGGSGACYVALRKSAQAKQETWEQHAKRSR
;
A
#
# COMPACT_ATOMS: atom_id res chain seq x y z
N VAL A 1 -7.15 6.56 6.03
CA VAL A 1 -7.21 5.08 5.88
C VAL A 1 -6.68 4.42 7.15
N GLN A 2 -7.33 3.38 7.68
CA GLN A 2 -6.97 2.74 8.97
C GLN A 2 -5.47 2.37 9.07
N ALA A 3 -4.89 1.76 8.04
CA ALA A 3 -3.48 1.38 7.99
C ALA A 3 -2.51 2.54 8.24
N GLN A 4 -2.85 3.75 7.77
CA GLN A 4 -2.03 4.95 8.00
C GLN A 4 -2.12 5.44 9.45
N LYS A 5 -3.29 5.32 10.08
CA LYS A 5 -3.49 5.62 11.50
C LYS A 5 -2.72 4.65 12.40
N GLU A 6 -2.63 3.40 11.99
CA GLU A 6 -1.83 2.35 12.65
C GLU A 6 -0.33 2.48 12.37
N GLY A 7 0.10 3.46 11.57
CA GLY A 7 1.51 3.68 11.25
C GLY A 7 2.11 2.64 10.30
N LEU A 8 1.29 1.80 9.65
CA LEU A 8 1.76 0.84 8.66
C LEU A 8 2.38 1.56 7.46
N ARG A 9 3.52 1.05 7.01
CA ARG A 9 4.27 1.59 5.85
C ARG A 9 4.01 0.82 4.58
N ASN A 10 3.57 -0.43 4.70
CA ASN A 10 3.25 -1.29 3.56
C ASN A 10 2.05 -2.14 3.92
N VAL A 11 1.19 -2.42 2.95
CA VAL A 11 0.08 -3.37 3.10
C VAL A 11 0.06 -4.33 1.91
N LEU A 12 -0.49 -5.52 2.13
CA LEU A 12 -0.77 -6.51 1.10
C LEU A 12 -2.28 -6.55 0.87
N ILE A 13 -2.71 -6.28 -0.36
CA ILE A 13 -4.12 -6.40 -0.75
C ILE A 13 -4.28 -7.70 -1.54
N VAL A 14 -5.09 -8.62 -1.04
CA VAL A 14 -5.43 -9.87 -1.73
C VAL A 14 -6.76 -9.68 -2.46
N HIS A 15 -6.72 -9.64 -3.79
CA HIS A 15 -7.89 -9.47 -4.65
C HIS A 15 -8.29 -10.76 -5.38
N GLY A 16 -7.51 -11.83 -5.22
CA GLY A 16 -7.73 -13.13 -5.83
C GLY A 16 -7.17 -13.23 -7.26
N LYS A 17 -7.03 -14.47 -7.77
CA LYS A 17 -6.54 -14.74 -9.12
C LYS A 17 -7.72 -14.97 -10.08
N GLY A 18 -7.76 -14.20 -11.17
CA GLY A 18 -8.72 -14.40 -12.25
C GLY A 18 -8.34 -15.55 -13.15
N ARG A 19 -9.33 -16.29 -13.68
CA ARG A 19 -9.13 -17.31 -14.73
C ARG A 19 -9.18 -16.70 -16.14
N ASP A 20 -9.86 -15.56 -16.27
CA ASP A 20 -10.05 -14.79 -17.50
C ASP A 20 -10.21 -13.30 -17.18
N ASP A 21 -10.34 -12.46 -18.20
CA ASP A 21 -10.42 -11.01 -18.06
C ASP A 21 -11.72 -10.49 -17.45
N GLN A 22 -12.81 -11.23 -17.58
CA GLN A 22 -14.13 -10.86 -17.03
C GLN A 22 -14.36 -11.40 -15.62
N SER A 23 -13.43 -12.20 -15.11
CA SER A 23 -13.53 -12.74 -13.76
C SER A 23 -13.54 -11.63 -12.71
N HIS A 24 -14.33 -11.83 -11.65
CA HIS A 24 -14.48 -10.88 -10.55
C HIS A 24 -13.12 -10.41 -10.00
N ALA A 25 -12.17 -11.31 -9.82
CA ALA A 25 -10.82 -10.99 -9.34
C ALA A 25 -10.05 -10.02 -10.25
N ASN A 26 -10.23 -10.12 -11.58
CA ASN A 26 -9.58 -9.23 -12.53
C ASN A 26 -10.27 -7.85 -12.58
N ILE A 27 -11.60 -7.82 -12.44
CA ILE A 27 -12.36 -6.58 -12.27
C ILE A 27 -11.89 -5.82 -11.02
N ILE A 28 -11.75 -6.51 -9.88
CA ILE A 28 -11.23 -5.89 -8.65
C ILE A 28 -9.79 -5.42 -8.83
N ARG A 29 -8.92 -6.18 -9.52
CA ARG A 29 -7.55 -5.75 -9.84
C ARG A 29 -7.55 -4.43 -10.61
N SER A 30 -8.40 -4.29 -11.62
CA SER A 30 -8.52 -3.07 -12.43
C SER A 30 -9.02 -1.88 -11.61
N TYR A 31 -10.01 -2.07 -10.73
CA TYR A 31 -10.46 -1.03 -9.81
C TYR A 31 -9.37 -0.61 -8.84
N LEU A 32 -8.64 -1.57 -8.26
CA LEU A 32 -7.53 -1.28 -7.36
C LEU A 32 -6.45 -0.46 -8.04
N ALA A 33 -6.07 -0.78 -9.29
CA ALA A 33 -5.08 -0.01 -10.03
C ALA A 33 -5.48 1.47 -10.15
N ARG A 34 -6.75 1.74 -10.46
CA ARG A 34 -7.27 3.11 -10.52
C ARG A 34 -7.34 3.78 -9.14
N TRP A 35 -7.93 3.12 -8.15
CA TRP A 35 -8.14 3.75 -6.83
C TRP A 35 -6.84 4.03 -6.09
N LEU A 36 -5.84 3.15 -6.22
CA LEU A 36 -4.56 3.35 -5.55
C LEU A 36 -3.80 4.57 -6.07
N GLU A 37 -3.98 4.94 -7.35
CA GLU A 37 -3.43 6.17 -7.91
C GLU A 37 -4.12 7.44 -7.38
N GLU A 38 -5.42 7.36 -7.07
CA GLU A 38 -6.22 8.47 -6.55
C GLU A 38 -5.97 8.76 -5.05
N LEU A 39 -5.37 7.82 -4.31
CA LEU A 39 -5.11 7.95 -2.88
C LEU A 39 -3.78 8.67 -2.59
N PRO A 40 -3.78 9.89 -2.01
CA PRO A 40 -2.57 10.66 -1.78
C PRO A 40 -1.61 10.02 -0.78
N GLU A 41 -2.09 9.10 0.07
CA GLU A 41 -1.25 8.34 1.01
C GLU A 41 -0.45 7.22 0.33
N VAL A 42 -0.82 6.79 -0.88
CA VAL A 42 -0.10 5.75 -1.61
C VAL A 42 1.15 6.36 -2.26
N GLN A 43 2.29 5.65 -2.13
CA GLN A 43 3.55 6.03 -2.75
C GLN A 43 3.83 5.23 -4.02
N ALA A 44 3.53 3.93 -3.97
CA ALA A 44 3.72 2.99 -5.06
C ALA A 44 2.93 1.71 -4.77
N PHE A 45 2.66 0.92 -5.81
CA PHE A 45 2.13 -0.43 -5.67
C PHE A 45 2.64 -1.33 -6.80
N CYS A 46 2.72 -2.63 -6.54
CA CYS A 46 3.15 -3.64 -7.51
C CYS A 46 2.55 -5.01 -7.21
N ALA A 47 2.57 -5.93 -8.17
CA ALA A 47 2.14 -7.30 -7.95
C ALA A 47 2.97 -7.97 -6.82
N ALA A 48 2.31 -8.78 -6.01
CA ALA A 48 2.96 -9.49 -4.93
C ALA A 48 3.87 -10.61 -5.46
N LEU A 49 4.81 -11.07 -4.61
CA LEU A 49 5.61 -12.26 -4.92
C LEU A 49 4.72 -13.52 -4.85
N PRO A 50 5.09 -14.62 -5.54
CA PRO A 50 4.28 -15.84 -5.55
C PRO A 50 3.89 -16.38 -4.16
N HIS A 51 4.80 -16.34 -3.20
CA HIS A 51 4.55 -16.79 -1.82
C HIS A 51 3.65 -15.86 -1.00
N HIS A 52 3.40 -14.63 -1.47
CA HIS A 52 2.43 -13.68 -0.90
C HIS A 52 1.17 -13.52 -1.78
N GLY A 53 0.96 -14.39 -2.77
CA GLY A 53 -0.26 -14.42 -3.58
C GLY A 53 -0.05 -14.15 -5.08
N GLY A 54 1.14 -13.71 -5.49
CA GLY A 54 1.47 -13.49 -6.90
C GLY A 54 0.51 -12.52 -7.59
N SER A 55 0.04 -12.89 -8.78
CA SER A 55 -0.94 -12.12 -9.56
C SER A 55 -2.31 -11.91 -8.89
N GLY A 56 -2.58 -12.56 -7.76
CA GLY A 56 -3.81 -12.38 -6.99
C GLY A 56 -3.70 -11.43 -5.81
N ALA A 57 -2.57 -10.76 -5.66
CA ALA A 57 -2.34 -9.77 -4.62
C ALA A 57 -1.38 -8.67 -5.10
N CYS A 58 -1.42 -7.52 -4.43
CA CYS A 58 -0.47 -6.44 -4.65
C CYS A 58 0.10 -5.89 -3.33
N TYR A 59 1.38 -5.52 -3.36
CA TYR A 59 1.97 -4.70 -2.31
C TYR A 59 1.61 -3.25 -2.58
N VAL A 60 1.33 -2.51 -1.51
CA VAL A 60 1.09 -1.07 -1.54
C VAL A 60 2.00 -0.41 -0.51
N ALA A 61 2.86 0.49 -0.98
CA ALA A 61 3.70 1.33 -0.12
C ALA A 61 2.93 2.59 0.27
N LEU A 62 2.89 2.88 1.57
CA LEU A 62 2.18 4.00 2.16
C LEU A 62 3.16 5.05 2.70
N ARG A 63 2.77 6.31 2.52
CA ARG A 63 3.45 7.45 3.14
C ARG A 63 3.45 7.27 4.66
N LYS A 64 4.55 7.70 5.26
CA LYS A 64 4.67 7.76 6.72
C LYS A 64 3.55 8.64 7.30
N SER A 65 2.97 8.22 8.41
CA SER A 65 1.96 9.02 9.12
C SER A 65 2.56 10.37 9.56
N ALA A 66 1.70 11.39 9.66
CA ALA A 66 2.13 12.73 10.07
C ALA A 66 2.81 12.71 11.45
N GLN A 67 2.26 11.93 12.39
CA GLN A 67 2.84 11.73 13.72
C GLN A 67 4.24 11.11 13.64
N ALA A 68 4.39 9.99 12.93
CA ALA A 68 5.69 9.34 12.86
C ALA A 68 6.72 10.19 12.07
N LYS A 69 6.27 11.05 11.14
CA LYS A 69 7.13 12.05 10.49
C LYS A 69 7.63 13.08 11.51
N GLN A 70 6.74 13.61 12.35
CA GLN A 70 7.07 14.59 13.40
C GLN A 70 8.05 14.01 14.43
N GLU A 71 7.79 12.81 14.93
CA GLU A 71 8.67 12.12 15.90
C GLU A 71 10.10 11.94 15.37
N THR A 72 10.25 11.55 14.11
CA THR A 72 11.57 11.45 13.48
C THR A 72 12.25 12.81 13.35
N TRP A 73 11.50 13.85 13.01
CA TRP A 73 12.05 15.20 12.91
C TRP A 73 12.60 15.67 14.26
N GLU A 74 11.87 15.46 15.35
CA GLU A 74 12.29 15.80 16.71
C GLU A 74 13.52 15.01 17.16
N GLN A 75 13.59 13.71 16.83
CA GLN A 75 14.75 12.88 17.15
C GLN A 75 16.02 13.36 16.44
N HIS A 76 15.94 13.70 15.16
CA HIS A 76 17.10 14.19 14.41
C HIS A 76 17.49 15.62 14.81
N ALA A 77 16.52 16.50 15.09
CA ALA A 77 16.78 17.85 15.59
C ALA A 77 17.52 17.85 16.93
N LYS A 78 17.18 16.92 17.84
CA LYS A 78 17.84 16.75 19.15
C LYS A 78 19.30 16.29 19.04
N ARG A 79 19.66 15.54 17.99
CA ARG A 79 21.03 15.02 17.77
C ARG A 79 21.95 16.02 17.09
N SER A 80 21.40 17.11 16.54
CA SER A 80 22.16 18.16 15.84
C SER A 80 22.54 19.34 16.74
N ARG A 81 22.17 19.30 18.02
CA ARG A 81 22.61 20.21 19.09
C ARG A 81 23.55 19.46 20.02
#